data_AF-A0A7U6KD64-F1
#
_entry.id   AF-A0A7U6KD64-F1
#
_cell.length_a   1.000
_cell.length_b   1.000
_cell.length_c   1.000
_cell.angle_alpha   90.00
_cell.angle_beta   90.00
_cell.angle_gamma   90.00
#
_symmetry.space_group_name_H-M   'P 1'
#
loop_
_entity.id
_entity.type
_entity.pdbx_description
1 polymer ?
#
loop_
_entity_poly.entity_id
_entity_poly.type
_entity_poly.pdbx_seq_one_letter_code
_entity_poly.pdbx_strand_id
1 'polypeptide(L)'
;MQIGDKISFGNYTWIVLDIQIDRALIITEYIIEQRSYHDAYVETTWADCALRKYLNGDFYDAFDEKNQLRICSTINQNTDNQWYGINGGDDTRDNIFLLSMEEIVCKYFGDSSEKLYNPGKKQRYWFERKDLNNSKRIARLLWNKEQVWWWWTRSPGRVGVKAVYIHGDGNIGIQGNNILKGNIADGCCTGGVRPALWIRI
;
A
#
# COMPACT_ATOMS: atom_id res chain seq x y z
N MET A 1 -12.21 -20.19 -3.98
CA MET A 1 -11.65 -18.87 -3.67
C MET A 1 -12.58 -17.82 -4.26
N GLN A 2 -12.95 -16.82 -3.47
CA GLN A 2 -13.80 -15.69 -3.84
C GLN A 2 -13.15 -14.39 -3.35
N ILE A 3 -13.49 -13.26 -3.97
CA ILE A 3 -13.04 -11.94 -3.49
C ILE A 3 -13.58 -11.72 -2.07
N GLY A 4 -12.69 -11.31 -1.16
CA GLY A 4 -12.98 -11.15 0.27
C GLY A 4 -12.65 -12.38 1.12
N ASP A 5 -12.37 -13.53 0.51
CA ASP A 5 -11.92 -14.72 1.25
C ASP A 5 -10.62 -14.43 1.99
N LYS A 6 -10.50 -15.03 3.19
CA LYS A 6 -9.24 -15.07 3.93
C LYS A 6 -8.53 -16.38 3.65
N ILE A 7 -7.24 -16.31 3.32
CA ILE A 7 -6.41 -17.48 3.05
C ILE A 7 -5.10 -17.41 3.85
N SER A 8 -4.52 -18.58 4.14
CA SER A 8 -3.16 -18.68 4.67
C SER A 8 -2.16 -18.85 3.53
N PHE A 9 -1.11 -18.02 3.54
CA PHE A 9 -0.01 -18.11 2.58
C PHE A 9 1.29 -17.64 3.24
N GLY A 10 2.33 -18.47 3.22
CA GLY A 10 3.49 -18.33 4.10
C GLY A 10 3.07 -18.27 5.57
N ASN A 11 3.61 -17.30 6.31
CA ASN A 11 3.35 -17.11 7.75
C ASN A 11 2.18 -16.15 8.05
N TYR A 12 1.43 -15.72 7.04
CA TYR A 12 0.44 -14.65 7.19
C TYR A 12 -0.96 -15.06 6.70
N THR A 13 -1.97 -14.38 7.24
CA THR A 13 -3.34 -14.39 6.71
C THR A 13 -3.49 -13.26 5.71
N TRP A 14 -4.08 -13.58 4.56
CA TRP A 14 -4.28 -12.67 3.44
C TRP A 14 -5.75 -12.59 3.07
N ILE A 15 -6.16 -11.46 2.49
CA ILE A 15 -7.48 -11.21 1.93
C ILE A 15 -7.36 -11.23 0.41
N VAL A 16 -8.23 -11.97 -0.27
CA VAL A 16 -8.31 -12.00 -1.73
C VAL A 16 -8.98 -10.72 -2.24
N LEU A 17 -8.27 -9.96 -3.08
CA LEU A 17 -8.74 -8.70 -3.65
C LEU A 17 -9.23 -8.85 -5.10
N ASP A 18 -8.64 -9.77 -5.86
CA ASP A 18 -8.96 -10.01 -7.27
C ASP A 18 -8.68 -11.47 -7.65
N ILE A 19 -9.43 -11.99 -8.62
CA ILE A 19 -9.26 -13.35 -9.14
C ILE A 19 -9.27 -13.26 -10.67
N GLN A 20 -8.15 -13.67 -11.26
CA GLN A 20 -8.00 -13.91 -12.69
C GLN A 20 -8.00 -15.41 -12.97
N ILE A 21 -7.86 -15.80 -14.24
CA ILE A 21 -7.98 -17.19 -14.69
C ILE A 21 -7.01 -18.12 -13.95
N ASP A 22 -5.76 -17.70 -13.78
CA ASP A 22 -4.65 -18.53 -13.26
C ASP A 22 -3.95 -17.93 -12.03
N ARG A 23 -4.47 -16.82 -11.51
CA ARG A 23 -3.88 -16.12 -10.35
C ARG A 23 -4.88 -15.30 -9.57
N ALA A 24 -4.55 -15.02 -8.31
CA ALA A 24 -5.31 -14.14 -7.43
C ALA A 24 -4.42 -13.06 -6.82
N LEU A 25 -4.93 -11.83 -6.72
CA LEU A 25 -4.30 -10.75 -5.97
C LEU A 25 -4.71 -10.88 -4.52
N ILE A 26 -3.73 -10.87 -3.62
CA ILE A 26 -3.97 -10.94 -2.18
C ILE A 26 -3.23 -9.81 -1.46
N ILE A 27 -3.79 -9.33 -0.35
CA ILE A 27 -3.17 -8.36 0.57
C ILE A 27 -3.16 -8.92 1.99
N THR A 28 -2.15 -8.64 2.80
CA THR A 28 -2.15 -9.09 4.19
C THR A 28 -3.36 -8.55 4.95
N GLU A 29 -4.04 -9.40 5.73
CA GLU A 29 -5.19 -8.99 6.56
C GLU A 29 -4.78 -7.89 7.55
N TYR A 30 -3.62 -8.07 8.17
CA TYR A 30 -3.05 -7.18 9.16
C TYR A 30 -1.86 -6.39 8.59
N ILE A 31 -1.52 -5.30 9.26
CA ILE A 31 -0.22 -4.63 9.13
C ILE A 31 0.83 -5.55 9.76
N ILE A 32 1.71 -6.10 8.93
CA ILE A 32 2.65 -7.15 9.36
C ILE A 32 3.87 -6.60 10.08
N GLU A 33 4.22 -5.34 9.81
CA GLU A 33 5.39 -4.65 10.36
C GLU A 33 5.18 -3.14 10.28
N GLN A 34 5.94 -2.38 11.07
CA GLN A 34 6.04 -0.92 10.98
C GLN A 34 7.45 -0.55 10.51
N ARG A 35 7.55 0.25 9.44
CA ARG A 35 8.82 0.60 8.79
C ARG A 35 8.73 1.96 8.08
N SER A 36 9.87 2.62 7.95
CA SER A 36 10.03 3.79 7.07
C SER A 36 9.83 3.42 5.60
N TYR A 37 9.23 4.31 4.82
CA TYR A 37 9.13 4.11 3.37
C TYR A 37 10.52 4.12 2.71
N HIS A 38 11.41 5.00 3.20
CA HIS A 38 12.80 5.06 2.80
C HIS A 38 13.71 5.31 4.02
N ASP A 39 14.99 4.98 3.91
CA ASP A 39 16.00 5.05 4.97
C ASP A 39 16.77 6.39 4.98
N ALA A 40 16.51 7.27 4.01
CA ALA A 40 17.03 8.63 3.97
C ALA A 40 15.93 9.68 3.71
N TYR A 41 16.17 10.92 4.15
CA TYR A 41 15.29 12.06 3.87
C TYR A 41 15.74 12.76 2.58
N VAL A 42 15.50 12.09 1.46
CA VAL A 42 15.80 12.54 0.10
C VAL A 42 14.59 12.28 -0.79
N GLU A 43 14.44 13.02 -1.87
CA GLU A 43 13.38 12.71 -2.84
C GLU A 43 13.51 11.27 -3.33
N THR A 44 12.40 10.54 -3.37
CA THR A 44 12.41 9.09 -3.62
C THR A 44 11.10 8.65 -4.25
N THR A 45 11.20 7.70 -5.18
CA THR A 45 10.06 7.05 -5.84
C THR A 45 9.82 5.65 -5.26
N TRP A 46 8.75 4.96 -5.66
CA TRP A 46 8.61 3.53 -5.32
C TRP A 46 9.77 2.69 -5.86
N ALA A 47 10.26 2.98 -7.07
CA ALA A 47 11.32 2.22 -7.72
C ALA A 47 12.62 2.20 -6.90
N ASP A 48 12.93 3.31 -6.23
CA ASP A 48 14.19 3.50 -5.52
C ASP A 48 14.11 3.27 -4.01
N CYS A 49 12.90 3.21 -3.44
CA CYS A 49 12.73 3.23 -2.00
C CYS A 49 13.26 1.98 -1.30
N ALA A 50 13.66 2.15 -0.05
CA ALA A 50 14.19 1.07 0.77
C ALA A 50 13.11 0.03 1.10
N LEU A 51 11.84 0.45 1.22
CA LEU A 51 10.73 -0.46 1.50
C LEU A 51 10.49 -1.45 0.36
N ARG A 52 10.55 -1.01 -0.90
CA ARG A 52 10.44 -1.91 -2.07
C ARG A 52 11.56 -2.94 -2.09
N LYS A 53 12.80 -2.50 -1.83
CA LYS A 53 13.98 -3.38 -1.75
C LYS A 53 13.80 -4.44 -0.67
N TYR A 54 13.33 -4.05 0.51
CA TYR A 54 13.00 -4.99 1.59
C TYR A 54 11.92 -6.00 1.19
N LEU A 55 10.81 -5.53 0.58
CA LEU A 55 9.71 -6.42 0.18
C LEU A 55 10.12 -7.46 -0.86
N ASN A 56 11.02 -7.12 -1.78
CA ASN A 56 11.48 -8.01 -2.85
C ASN A 56 12.81 -8.71 -2.55
N GLY A 57 13.42 -8.45 -1.38
CA GLY A 57 14.60 -9.14 -0.86
C GLY A 57 14.20 -9.89 0.41
N ASP A 58 14.69 -9.45 1.57
CA ASP A 58 14.51 -10.10 2.88
C ASP A 58 13.10 -10.66 3.14
N PHE A 59 12.04 -9.90 2.81
CA PHE A 59 10.67 -10.36 3.03
C PHE A 59 10.25 -11.46 2.06
N TYR A 60 10.64 -11.38 0.78
CA TYR A 60 10.40 -12.42 -0.22
C TYR A 60 11.23 -13.68 0.09
N ASP A 61 12.47 -13.49 0.52
CA ASP A 61 13.41 -14.57 0.85
C ASP A 61 12.99 -15.35 2.11
N ALA A 62 12.11 -14.77 2.94
CA ALA A 62 11.54 -15.45 4.10
C ALA A 62 10.43 -16.47 3.75
N PHE A 63 9.92 -16.49 2.52
CA PHE A 63 9.00 -17.53 2.07
C PHE A 63 9.74 -18.82 1.71
N ASP A 64 9.15 -19.97 2.02
CA ASP A 64 9.68 -21.24 1.51
C ASP A 64 9.60 -21.32 -0.03
N GLU A 65 10.43 -22.20 -0.61
CA GLU A 65 10.54 -22.38 -2.06
C GLU A 65 9.19 -22.67 -2.72
N LYS A 66 8.32 -23.46 -2.06
CA LYS A 66 6.98 -23.79 -2.58
C LYS A 66 6.09 -22.55 -2.69
N ASN A 67 6.13 -21.66 -1.70
CA ASN A 67 5.40 -20.41 -1.71
C ASN A 67 6.03 -19.45 -2.72
N GLN A 68 7.35 -19.31 -2.77
CA GLN A 68 8.04 -18.47 -3.75
C GLN A 68 7.67 -18.83 -5.21
N LEU A 69 7.60 -20.12 -5.53
CA LEU A 69 7.18 -20.61 -6.86
C LEU A 69 5.74 -20.25 -7.24
N ARG A 70 4.89 -19.93 -6.26
CA ARG A 70 3.52 -19.48 -6.48
C ARG A 70 3.40 -17.97 -6.63
N ILE A 71 4.39 -17.19 -6.19
CA ILE A 71 4.36 -15.73 -6.29
C ILE A 71 4.62 -15.32 -7.74
N CYS A 72 3.72 -14.52 -8.31
CA CYS A 72 3.81 -14.03 -9.67
C CYS A 72 4.50 -12.67 -9.72
N SER A 73 5.58 -12.60 -10.50
CA SER A 73 6.19 -11.32 -10.87
C SER A 73 5.20 -10.46 -11.66
N THR A 74 5.05 -9.19 -11.26
CA THR A 74 4.01 -8.28 -11.73
C THR A 74 4.61 -6.94 -12.11
N ILE A 75 4.14 -6.34 -13.22
CA ILE A 75 4.49 -4.97 -13.58
C ILE A 75 3.54 -4.03 -12.85
N ASN A 76 4.09 -3.17 -11.99
CA ASN A 76 3.37 -2.12 -11.28
C ASN A 76 3.58 -0.79 -12.01
N GLN A 77 2.48 -0.20 -12.46
CA GLN A 77 2.50 1.13 -13.07
C GLN A 77 2.57 2.21 -12.00
N ASN A 78 3.67 2.96 -11.95
CA ASN A 78 3.92 3.97 -10.92
C ASN A 78 3.45 5.34 -11.41
N THR A 79 2.12 5.51 -11.47
CA THR A 79 1.50 6.75 -11.94
C THR A 79 1.77 7.92 -11.00
N ASP A 80 1.87 9.11 -11.59
CA ASP A 80 2.04 10.37 -10.88
C ASP A 80 0.88 10.62 -9.90
N ASN A 81 1.16 11.35 -8.83
CA ASN A 81 0.09 11.89 -8.01
C ASN A 81 -0.58 13.07 -8.73
N GLN A 82 -1.69 12.79 -9.40
CA GLN A 82 -2.40 13.77 -10.23
C GLN A 82 -2.91 15.01 -9.47
N TRP A 83 -3.00 14.99 -8.13
CA TRP A 83 -3.42 16.15 -7.34
C TRP A 83 -2.29 17.18 -7.16
N TYR A 84 -1.03 16.73 -7.30
CA TYR A 84 0.14 17.58 -7.08
C TYR A 84 1.15 17.55 -8.22
N GLY A 85 0.97 16.68 -9.23
CA GLY A 85 1.90 16.50 -10.34
C GLY A 85 3.26 15.96 -9.92
N ILE A 86 3.32 15.18 -8.83
CA ILE A 86 4.58 14.55 -8.39
C ILE A 86 4.79 13.24 -9.13
N ASN A 87 5.97 13.12 -9.74
CA ASN A 87 6.39 11.96 -10.52
C ASN A 87 6.33 10.67 -9.68
N GLY A 88 5.65 9.64 -10.18
CA GLY A 88 5.54 8.32 -9.52
C GLY A 88 6.80 7.46 -9.59
N GLY A 89 7.70 7.78 -10.52
CA GLY A 89 8.90 7.03 -10.87
C GLY A 89 8.66 6.03 -11.99
N ASP A 90 9.72 5.32 -12.36
CA ASP A 90 9.66 4.27 -13.38
C ASP A 90 8.74 3.13 -12.95
N ASP A 91 8.07 2.50 -13.91
CA ASP A 91 7.35 1.26 -13.69
C ASP A 91 8.28 0.16 -13.17
N THR A 92 7.79 -0.64 -12.21
CA THR A 92 8.60 -1.66 -11.55
C THR A 92 8.09 -3.06 -11.86
N ARG A 93 9.00 -4.03 -11.90
CA ARG A 93 8.66 -5.45 -11.86
C ARG A 93 8.88 -5.96 -10.44
N ASP A 94 7.81 -6.32 -9.76
CA ASP A 94 7.82 -6.70 -8.34
C ASP A 94 7.14 -8.06 -8.13
N ASN A 95 7.67 -8.85 -7.19
CA ASN A 95 7.01 -10.04 -6.67
C ASN A 95 6.06 -9.68 -5.52
N ILE A 96 6.47 -8.71 -4.69
CA ILE A 96 5.72 -8.23 -3.54
C ILE A 96 5.76 -6.70 -3.57
N PHE A 97 4.60 -6.07 -3.38
CA PHE A 97 4.44 -4.62 -3.52
C PHE A 97 3.45 -4.05 -2.53
N LEU A 98 3.31 -2.72 -2.50
CA LEU A 98 2.17 -2.05 -1.88
C LEU A 98 1.19 -1.62 -2.97
N LEU A 99 -0.10 -1.65 -2.69
CA LEU A 99 -1.08 -1.10 -3.63
C LEU A 99 -0.84 0.40 -3.84
N SER A 100 -1.08 0.89 -5.05
CA SER A 100 -1.15 2.33 -5.31
C SER A 100 -2.42 2.93 -4.72
N MET A 101 -2.40 4.25 -4.58
CA MET A 101 -3.60 5.02 -4.27
C MET A 101 -4.72 4.73 -5.27
N GLU A 102 -4.43 4.69 -6.57
CA GLU A 102 -5.44 4.43 -7.61
C GLU A 102 -6.07 3.04 -7.47
N GLU A 103 -5.27 2.00 -7.25
CA GLU A 103 -5.77 0.64 -7.01
C GLU A 103 -6.67 0.56 -5.77
N ILE A 104 -6.28 1.25 -4.69
CA ILE A 104 -7.08 1.32 -3.46
C ILE A 104 -8.40 2.06 -3.67
N VAL A 105 -8.37 3.14 -4.46
CA VAL A 105 -9.50 4.07 -4.61
C VAL A 105 -10.49 3.61 -5.68
N CYS A 106 -10.01 2.99 -6.76
CA CYS A 106 -10.81 2.70 -7.93
C CYS A 106 -11.19 1.22 -8.04
N LYS A 107 -10.49 0.32 -7.34
CA LYS A 107 -10.64 -1.13 -7.54
C LYS A 107 -10.91 -1.90 -6.25
N TYR A 108 -9.93 -1.99 -5.36
CA TYR A 108 -9.89 -3.09 -4.40
C TYR A 108 -10.58 -2.81 -3.06
N PHE A 109 -10.97 -1.56 -2.80
CA PHE A 109 -11.70 -1.18 -1.57
C PHE A 109 -13.02 -0.47 -1.89
N GLY A 110 -13.64 -0.83 -3.02
CA GLY A 110 -14.80 -0.14 -3.59
C GLY A 110 -14.39 1.03 -4.49
N ASP A 111 -15.35 1.50 -5.27
CA ASP A 111 -15.11 2.55 -6.27
C ASP A 111 -15.37 3.95 -5.68
N SER A 112 -14.30 4.74 -5.63
CA SER A 112 -14.28 6.16 -5.31
C SER A 112 -13.57 6.98 -6.41
N SER A 113 -13.48 6.45 -7.63
CA SER A 113 -12.77 7.04 -8.78
C SER A 113 -13.23 8.46 -9.11
N GLU A 114 -14.52 8.76 -9.03
CA GLU A 114 -15.07 10.11 -9.25
C GLU A 114 -14.37 11.15 -8.37
N LYS A 115 -14.15 10.82 -7.08
CA LYS A 115 -13.51 11.71 -6.11
C LYS A 115 -12.01 11.88 -6.38
N LEU A 116 -11.38 10.88 -7.00
CA LEU A 116 -9.97 10.93 -7.38
C LEU A 116 -9.74 11.83 -8.59
N TYR A 117 -10.55 11.65 -9.63
CA TYR A 117 -10.41 12.35 -10.90
C TYR A 117 -11.07 13.73 -10.92
N ASN A 118 -12.05 13.98 -10.06
CA ASN A 118 -12.74 15.26 -9.95
C ASN A 118 -12.63 15.84 -8.52
N PRO A 119 -11.41 16.18 -8.05
CA PRO A 119 -11.24 16.73 -6.71
C PRO A 119 -11.95 18.06 -6.57
N GLY A 120 -12.60 18.26 -5.42
CA GLY A 120 -13.20 19.54 -5.08
C GLY A 120 -12.12 20.64 -4.94
N LYS A 121 -12.43 21.87 -5.36
CA LYS A 121 -11.46 23.00 -5.36
C LYS A 121 -10.75 23.28 -4.02
N LYS A 122 -11.34 22.83 -2.90
CA LYS A 122 -10.81 23.00 -1.54
C LYS A 122 -10.18 21.72 -0.95
N GLN A 123 -10.27 20.58 -1.63
CA GLN A 123 -9.63 19.33 -1.21
C GLN A 123 -8.14 19.45 -1.47
N ARG A 124 -7.37 19.54 -0.39
CA ARG A 124 -5.91 19.70 -0.48
C ARG A 124 -5.12 18.75 0.38
N TYR A 125 -5.69 18.17 1.44
CA TYR A 125 -4.93 17.34 2.40
C TYR A 125 -5.46 15.92 2.49
N TRP A 126 -6.78 15.81 2.64
CA TRP A 126 -7.51 14.55 2.68
C TRP A 126 -8.20 14.35 1.35
N PHE A 127 -8.25 13.10 0.91
CA PHE A 127 -9.00 12.69 -0.28
C PHE A 127 -10.50 13.04 -0.15
N GLU A 128 -11.22 12.34 0.72
CA GLU A 128 -12.59 12.69 1.10
C GLU A 128 -12.92 12.06 2.46
N ARG A 129 -13.16 12.91 3.47
CA ARG A 129 -13.35 12.46 4.86
C ARG A 129 -14.58 11.57 5.05
N LYS A 130 -15.61 11.79 4.24
CA LYS A 130 -16.88 11.06 4.30
C LYS A 130 -17.02 10.02 3.19
N ASP A 131 -15.90 9.53 2.65
CA ASP A 131 -15.94 8.48 1.65
C ASP A 131 -16.53 7.18 2.25
N LEU A 132 -17.59 6.67 1.63
CA LEU A 132 -18.29 5.46 2.08
C LEU A 132 -17.39 4.22 2.12
N ASN A 133 -16.29 4.25 1.36
CA ASN A 133 -15.30 3.18 1.27
C ASN A 133 -14.20 3.27 2.35
N ASN A 134 -14.16 4.32 3.18
CA ASN A 134 -13.13 4.47 4.22
C ASN A 134 -13.07 3.26 5.17
N SER A 135 -14.21 2.77 5.64
CA SER A 135 -14.27 1.61 6.55
C SER A 135 -13.62 0.33 5.99
N LYS A 136 -13.59 0.18 4.67
CA LYS A 136 -12.98 -0.98 3.99
C LYS A 136 -11.45 -0.91 4.02
N ARG A 137 -10.86 0.28 4.11
CA ARG A 137 -9.41 0.51 4.06
C ARG A 137 -8.72 0.40 5.43
N ILE A 138 -9.51 0.28 6.51
CA ILE A 138 -9.01 0.16 7.88
C ILE A 138 -8.19 -1.13 8.04
N ALA A 139 -7.06 -1.03 8.73
CA ALA A 139 -6.20 -2.15 9.04
C ALA A 139 -5.74 -2.12 10.50
N ARG A 140 -5.36 -3.29 11.03
CA ARG A 140 -4.90 -3.46 12.41
C ARG A 140 -3.53 -4.09 12.45
N LEU A 141 -2.79 -3.89 13.53
CA LEU A 141 -1.45 -4.45 13.72
C LEU A 141 -1.52 -5.96 13.92
N LEU A 142 -0.57 -6.71 13.35
CA LEU A 142 -0.53 -8.17 13.47
C LEU A 142 -0.32 -8.62 14.92
N TRP A 143 0.54 -7.93 15.67
CA TRP A 143 0.85 -8.23 17.08
C TRP A 143 -0.20 -7.70 18.06
N ASN A 144 -1.04 -6.76 17.63
CA ASN A 144 -2.17 -6.25 18.41
C ASN A 144 -3.38 -6.09 17.48
N LYS A 145 -4.13 -7.19 17.35
CA LYS A 145 -5.25 -7.32 16.40
C LYS A 145 -6.45 -6.44 16.73
N GLU A 146 -6.42 -5.67 17.83
CA GLU A 146 -7.43 -4.67 18.17
C GLU A 146 -6.98 -3.26 17.77
N GLN A 147 -5.66 -3.02 17.74
CA GLN A 147 -5.08 -1.73 17.45
C GLN A 147 -5.12 -1.42 15.96
N VAL A 148 -6.00 -0.49 15.60
CA VAL A 148 -6.08 0.12 14.28
C VAL A 148 -4.86 1.01 14.03
N TRP A 149 -4.30 0.96 12.82
CA TRP A 149 -3.11 1.74 12.50
C TRP A 149 -3.08 2.22 11.04
N TRP A 150 -2.26 3.24 10.78
CA TRP A 150 -2.06 3.78 9.44
C TRP A 150 -1.05 2.97 8.64
N TRP A 151 -1.17 2.94 7.31
CA TRP A 151 -0.32 2.12 6.45
C TRP A 151 0.00 2.78 5.11
N TRP A 152 1.14 2.40 4.54
CA TRP A 152 1.71 2.98 3.32
C TRP A 152 1.01 2.51 2.04
N THR A 153 1.00 3.38 1.04
CA THR A 153 0.79 3.02 -0.37
C THR A 153 2.09 3.25 -1.14
N ARG A 154 2.20 2.76 -2.38
CA ARG A 154 3.36 3.06 -3.25
C ARG A 154 3.27 4.41 -3.98
N SER A 155 2.17 5.16 -3.84
CA SER A 155 1.99 6.42 -4.56
C SER A 155 2.74 7.58 -3.89
N PRO A 156 3.36 8.49 -4.66
CA PRO A 156 4.04 9.65 -4.10
C PRO A 156 3.03 10.64 -3.48
N GLY A 157 3.47 11.38 -2.46
CA GLY A 157 2.67 12.41 -1.80
C GLY A 157 2.73 13.75 -2.53
N ARG A 158 2.65 14.85 -1.76
CA ARG A 158 2.69 16.23 -2.25
C ARG A 158 4.07 16.68 -2.75
N VAL A 159 5.12 16.02 -2.28
CA VAL A 159 6.53 16.31 -2.60
C VAL A 159 7.30 14.99 -2.57
N GLY A 160 8.47 14.93 -3.21
CA GLY A 160 9.26 13.69 -3.36
C GLY A 160 9.75 13.04 -2.06
N VAL A 161 9.69 13.75 -0.93
CA VAL A 161 10.01 13.24 0.42
C VAL A 161 8.77 12.75 1.21
N LYS A 162 7.65 12.54 0.51
CA LYS A 162 6.40 12.06 1.10
C LYS A 162 5.77 10.95 0.26
N ALA A 163 5.16 9.98 0.92
CA ALA A 163 4.38 8.92 0.29
C ALA A 163 2.93 8.91 0.82
N VAL A 164 1.96 8.62 -0.04
CA VAL A 164 0.54 8.51 0.33
C VAL A 164 0.35 7.38 1.32
N TYR A 165 -0.53 7.60 2.28
CA TYR A 165 -0.86 6.63 3.32
C TYR A 165 -2.37 6.58 3.56
N ILE A 166 -2.81 5.46 4.10
CA ILE A 166 -4.16 5.26 4.62
C ILE A 166 -4.10 5.48 6.13
N HIS A 167 -4.89 6.41 6.62
CA HIS A 167 -5.02 6.73 8.04
C HIS A 167 -5.84 5.65 8.77
N GLY A 168 -5.80 5.62 10.10
CA GLY A 168 -6.45 4.57 10.90
C GLY A 168 -7.97 4.52 10.73
N ASP A 169 -8.61 5.64 10.43
CA ASP A 169 -10.05 5.69 10.09
C ASP A 169 -10.35 5.33 8.62
N GLY A 170 -9.34 4.90 7.86
CA GLY A 170 -9.43 4.51 6.46
C GLY A 170 -9.38 5.67 5.47
N ASN A 171 -9.27 6.91 5.95
CA ASN A 171 -9.09 8.07 5.08
C ASN A 171 -7.73 8.05 4.38
N ILE A 172 -7.68 8.60 3.16
CA ILE A 172 -6.44 8.70 2.39
C ILE A 172 -5.79 10.06 2.66
N GLY A 173 -4.60 10.02 3.25
CA GLY A 173 -3.72 11.18 3.41
C GLY A 173 -2.96 11.44 2.12
N ILE A 174 -3.62 12.03 1.13
CA ILE A 174 -3.08 12.18 -0.23
C ILE A 174 -1.87 13.13 -0.33
N GLN A 175 -1.70 14.06 0.61
CA GLN A 175 -0.44 14.81 0.72
C GLN A 175 0.77 13.95 1.10
N GLY A 176 0.51 12.77 1.63
CA GLY A 176 1.50 11.85 2.11
C GLY A 176 2.10 12.21 3.47
N ASN A 177 2.76 11.21 4.05
CA ASN A 177 3.52 11.32 5.28
C ASN A 177 5.03 11.27 4.98
N ASN A 178 5.86 11.70 5.94
CA ASN A 178 7.32 11.75 5.76
C ASN A 178 7.89 10.35 5.54
N ILE A 179 8.62 10.13 4.44
CA ILE A 179 9.11 8.80 4.05
C ILE A 179 10.11 8.18 5.04
N LEU A 180 10.84 9.00 5.79
CA LEU A 180 11.84 8.53 6.76
C LEU A 180 11.28 8.48 8.17
N LYS A 181 10.58 9.54 8.60
CA LYS A 181 10.15 9.72 9.99
C LYS A 181 8.69 9.39 10.25
N GLY A 182 7.86 9.22 9.22
CA GLY A 182 6.41 9.11 9.40
C GLY A 182 5.84 10.33 10.13
N ASN A 183 4.98 10.10 11.12
CA ASN A 183 4.48 11.17 11.98
C ASN A 183 5.63 11.71 12.84
N ILE A 184 5.94 12.99 12.68
CA ILE A 184 7.05 13.65 13.39
C ILE A 184 6.92 13.50 14.92
N ALA A 185 5.69 13.48 15.44
CA ALA A 185 5.41 13.35 16.88
C ALA A 185 5.79 11.97 17.46
N ASP A 186 5.88 10.92 16.63
CA ASP A 186 6.14 9.56 17.08
C ASP A 186 7.64 9.31 17.36
N GLY A 187 8.52 10.23 16.96
CA GLY A 187 9.98 10.12 17.14
C GLY A 187 10.68 9.11 16.23
N CYS A 188 9.95 8.11 15.73
CA CYS A 188 10.38 7.17 14.69
C CYS A 188 9.23 6.90 13.70
N CYS A 189 9.54 6.32 12.53
CA CYS A 189 8.48 5.98 11.58
C CYS A 189 7.72 4.73 12.01
N THR A 190 6.45 4.92 12.35
CA THR A 190 5.50 3.87 12.70
C THR A 190 4.64 3.44 11.51
N GLY A 191 5.10 3.64 10.27
CA GLY A 191 4.29 3.40 9.08
C GLY A 191 4.01 1.93 8.83
N GLY A 192 2.73 1.56 8.81
CA GLY A 192 2.31 0.17 8.62
C GLY A 192 2.61 -0.35 7.21
N VAL A 193 3.15 -1.56 7.14
CA VAL A 193 3.40 -2.29 5.90
C VAL A 193 2.27 -3.31 5.71
N ARG A 194 1.52 -3.17 4.60
CA ARG A 194 0.53 -4.15 4.12
C ARG A 194 0.89 -4.61 2.72
N PRO A 195 1.73 -5.64 2.58
CA PRO A 195 2.11 -6.15 1.28
C PRO A 195 0.91 -6.72 0.53
N ALA A 196 0.95 -6.57 -0.78
CA ALA A 196 0.13 -7.26 -1.74
C ALA A 196 1.01 -8.03 -2.73
N LEU A 197 0.49 -9.15 -3.24
CA LEU A 197 1.16 -9.97 -4.23
C LEU A 197 0.14 -10.80 -5.02
N TRP A 198 0.53 -11.21 -6.22
CA TRP A 198 -0.23 -12.16 -7.03
C TRP A 198 0.25 -13.58 -6.73
N ILE A 199 -0.66 -14.52 -6.46
CA ILE A 199 -0.36 -15.95 -6.35
C ILE A 199 -0.98 -16.74 -7.50
N ARG A 200 -0.31 -17.79 -7.97
CA ARG A 200 -0.92 -18.82 -8.82
C ARG A 200 -1.96 -19.63 -8.05
N ILE A 201 -3.10 -19.85 -8.69
CA ILE A 201 -4.24 -20.64 -8.15
C ILE A 201 -4.30 -22.04 -8.74
#